data_AF-A0A2S9FRC7-F1
#
_entry.id   AF-A0A2S9FRC7-F1
#
_cell.length_a   1.000
_cell.length_b   1.000
_cell.length_c   1.000
_cell.angle_alpha   90.00
_cell.angle_beta   90.00
_cell.angle_gamma   90.00
#
_symmetry.space_group_name_H-M   'P 1'
#
loop_
_entity.id
_entity.type
_entity.pdbx_description
1 polymer ?
#
loop_
_entity_poly.entity_id
_entity_poly.type
_entity_poly.pdbx_seq_one_letter_code
_entity_poly.pdbx_strand_id
1 'polypeptide(L)' 'DDMARNCAPSSLAVIKRQLYDDALRNVRDTSAAAEKLMHESMQRPDFIEGITAFFEKRQPSFPPLKEDHT' A
#
# COMPACT_ATOMS: atom_id res chain seq x y z
N ASP A 1 16.87 3.31 4.64
CA ASP A 1 17.02 3.72 3.23
C ASP A 1 16.28 2.84 2.24
N ASP A 2 16.46 1.51 2.25
CA ASP A 2 15.85 0.63 1.24
C ASP A 2 14.31 0.71 1.19
N MET A 3 13.64 0.61 2.35
CA MET A 3 12.18 0.75 2.43
C MET A 3 11.67 2.09 1.88
N ALA A 4 12.37 3.19 2.13
CA ALA A 4 11.95 4.51 1.66
C ALA A 4 12.08 4.65 0.13
N ARG A 5 12.95 3.85 -0.51
CA ARG A 5 13.17 3.85 -1.95
C ARG A 5 12.26 2.88 -2.69
N ASN A 6 11.93 1.75 -2.07
CA ASN A 6 11.29 0.63 -2.75
C ASN A 6 9.86 0.34 -2.29
N CYS A 7 9.38 0.99 -1.23
CA CYS A 7 8.03 0.79 -0.73
C CYS A 7 7.23 2.10 -0.78
N ALA A 8 6.04 2.05 -1.38
CA ALA A 8 5.14 3.18 -1.40
C ALA A 8 4.69 3.55 0.03
N PRO A 9 4.84 4.81 0.47
CA PRO A 9 4.42 5.24 1.80
C PRO A 9 2.95 4.95 2.11
N SER A 10 2.05 5.16 1.15
CA SER A 10 0.61 4.85 1.23
C SER A 10 0.34 3.35 1.44
N SER A 11 1.03 2.50 0.68
CA SER A 11 0.91 1.05 0.82
C SER A 11 1.38 0.57 2.21
N LEU A 12 2.50 1.09 2.71
CA LEU A 12 2.99 0.79 4.05
C LEU A 12 2.02 1.25 5.15
N ALA A 13 1.41 2.43 5.02
CA ALA A 13 0.44 2.93 5.97
C ALA A 13 -0.81 2.02 6.04
N VAL A 14 -1.30 1.58 4.87
CA VAL A 14 -2.46 0.68 4.78
C VAL A 14 -2.15 -0.69 5.37
N ILE A 15 -1.00 -1.28 5.05
CA ILE A 15 -0.57 -2.56 5.62
C ILE A 15 -0.45 -2.46 7.14
N LYS A 16 0.15 -1.39 7.66
CA LYS A 16 0.26 -1.17 9.10
C LYS A 16 -1.13 -1.09 9.75
N ARG A 17 -2.04 -0.29 9.20
CA ARG A 17 -3.41 -0.17 9.73
C ARG A 17 -4.12 -1.52 9.73
N GLN A 18 -4.03 -2.26 8.61
CA GLN A 18 -4.64 -3.58 8.50
C GLN A 18 -4.12 -4.55 9.57
N LEU A 19 -2.80 -4.60 9.82
CA LEU A 19 -2.23 -5.46 10.86
C LEU A 19 -2.78 -5.14 12.25
N TYR A 20 -2.97 -3.86 12.57
CA TYR A 20 -3.57 -3.45 13.85
C TYR A 20 -5.06 -3.79 13.93
N ASP A 21 -5.83 -3.50 12.87
CA ASP A 21 -7.27 -3.75 12.82
C ASP A 21 -7.61 -5.25 12.86
N ASP A 22 -6.74 -6.08 12.30
CA ASP A 22 -6.96 -7.53 12.19
C ASP A 22 -6.32 -8.33 13.33
N ALA A 23 -5.62 -7.70 14.28
CA ALA A 23 -4.86 -8.37 15.34
C ALA A 23 -5.68 -9.37 16.19
N LEU A 24 -7.00 -9.15 16.31
CA LEU A 24 -7.94 -10.01 17.04
C LEU A 24 -9.05 -10.58 16.14
N ARG A 25 -8.98 -10.35 14.82
CA ARG A 25 -10.02 -10.75 13.87
C ARG A 25 -9.77 -12.18 13.40
N ASN A 26 -10.85 -12.89 13.05
CA ASN A 26 -10.72 -14.23 12.48
C ASN A 26 -10.26 -14.16 11.01
N VAL A 27 -9.62 -15.24 10.54
CA VAL A 27 -8.99 -15.31 9.22
C VAL A 27 -9.94 -15.03 8.06
N ARG A 28 -11.23 -15.42 8.16
CA ARG A 28 -12.21 -15.21 7.09
C ARG A 28 -12.50 -13.72 6.90
N ASP A 29 -12.78 -13.02 7.99
CA ASP A 29 -13.10 -11.60 7.94
C ASP A 29 -11.87 -10.75 7.61
N THR A 30 -10.69 -11.13 8.12
CA THR A 30 -9.39 -10.55 7.74
C THR A 30 -9.15 -10.67 6.24
N SER A 31 -9.39 -11.85 5.65
CA SER A 31 -9.17 -12.09 4.22
C SER A 31 -10.11 -11.25 3.35
N ALA A 32 -11.39 -11.18 3.72
CA ALA A 32 -12.37 -10.36 3.01
C ALA A 32 -12.06 -8.85 3.09
N ALA A 33 -11.52 -8.37 4.21
CA ALA A 33 -11.05 -7.00 4.34
C ALA A 33 -9.79 -6.73 3.50
N ALA A 34 -8.83 -7.67 3.49
CA ALA A 34 -7.61 -7.58 2.70
C ALA A 34 -7.90 -7.47 1.20
N GLU A 35 -8.83 -8.28 0.69
CA GLU A 35 -9.22 -8.28 -0.72
C GLU A 35 -9.79 -6.92 -1.15
N LYS A 36 -10.62 -6.30 -0.30
CA LYS A 36 -11.13 -4.94 -0.54
C LYS A 36 -9.99 -3.91 -0.62
N LEU A 37 -9.07 -3.94 0.34
CA LEU A 37 -7.92 -3.04 0.36
C LEU A 37 -6.99 -3.26 -0.85
N MET A 38 -6.84 -4.49 -1.32
CA MET A 38 -6.09 -4.82 -2.53
C MET A 38 -6.75 -4.19 -3.76
N HIS A 39 -8.07 -4.35 -3.92
CA HIS A 39 -8.81 -3.75 -5.04
C HIS A 39 -8.74 -2.23 -5.05
N GLU A 40 -8.89 -1.59 -3.88
CA GLU A 40 -8.72 -0.14 -3.74
C GLU A 40 -7.31 0.32 -4.12
N SER A 41 -6.29 -0.49 -3.80
CA SER A 41 -4.90 -0.15 -4.09
C SER A 41 -4.61 -0.09 -5.59
N MET A 42 -5.32 -0.87 -6.42
CA MET A 42 -5.13 -0.87 -7.88
C MET A 42 -5.45 0.48 -8.54
N GLN A 43 -6.24 1.33 -7.89
CA GLN A 43 -6.63 2.64 -8.39
C GLN A 43 -5.70 3.76 -7.93
N ARG A 44 -4.73 3.46 -7.05
CA ARG A 44 -3.88 4.48 -6.45
C ARG A 44 -2.69 4.83 -7.36
N PRO A 45 -2.19 6.08 -7.30
CA PRO A 45 -1.05 6.50 -8.11
C PRO A 45 0.23 5.70 -7.85
N ASP A 46 0.44 5.23 -6.62
CA ASP A 46 1.61 4.44 -6.23
C ASP A 46 1.60 3.04 -6.87
N PHE A 47 0.42 2.43 -7.06
CA PHE A 47 0.30 1.16 -7.77
C PHE A 47 0.68 1.28 -9.24
N ILE A 48 0.17 2.32 -9.91
CA ILE A 48 0.49 2.60 -11.32
C ILE A 48 1.99 2.85 -11.48
N GLU A 49 2.56 3.69 -10.63
CA GLU A 49 4.01 3.98 -10.65
C GLU A 49 4.85 2.72 -10.38
N GLY A 50 4.45 1.88 -9.41
CA GLY A 50 5.14 0.63 -9.13
C GLY A 50 5.19 -0.31 -10.33
N ILE A 51 4.08 -0.45 -11.06
CA ILE A 51 4.02 -1.25 -12.29
C ILE A 51 4.87 -0.63 -13.40
N THR A 52 4.74 0.68 -13.63
CA THR A 52 5.52 1.39 -14.66
C THR A 52 7.01 1.26 -14.42
N ALA A 53 7.48 1.56 -13.19
CA ALA A 53 8.89 1.45 -12.83
C ALA A 53 9.42 0.02 -12.98
N PHE A 54 8.61 -0.98 -12.67
CA PHE A 54 8.95 -2.39 -12.86
C PHE A 54 9.17 -2.74 -14.33
N PHE A 55 8.25 -2.34 -15.22
CA PHE A 55 8.40 -2.57 -16.67
C PHE A 55 9.59 -1.80 -17.26
N GLU A 56 9.83 -0.57 -16.78
CA GLU A 56 10.94 0.28 -17.21
C GLU A 56 12.29 -0.10 -16.58
N LYS A 57 12.31 -1.06 -15.65
CA LYS A 57 13.50 -1.51 -14.90
C LYS A 57 14.25 -0.36 -14.21
N ARG A 58 13.50 0.61 -13.67
CA ARG A 58 14.03 1.74 -12.90
C ARG A 58 13.53 1.71 -11.47
N GLN A 59 14.12 2.55 -10.61
CA GLN A 59 13.59 2.76 -9.28
C GLN A 59 12.24 3.50 -9.35
N PRO A 60 11.25 3.11 -8.52
CA PRO A 60 9.98 3.82 -8.45
C PRO A 60 10.14 5.17 -7.75
N SER A 61 9.41 6.18 -8.24
CA SER A 61 9.31 7.51 -7.66
C SER A 61 7.94 7.65 -6.99
N PHE A 62 7.77 6.98 -5.84
CA PHE A 62 6.48 6.98 -5.14
C PHE A 62 6.09 8.38 -4.64
N PRO A 63 4.80 8.75 -4.74
CA PRO A 63 4.31 9.99 -4.16
C PRO A 63 4.45 9.96 -2.63
N PRO A 64 4.66 11.11 -1.99
CA PRO A 64 4.64 11.19 -0.53
C PRO A 64 3.26 10.82 0.00
N LEU A 65 3.21 10.34 1.25
CA LEU A 65 1.95 10.19 1.96
C LEU A 65 1.33 11.58 2.11
N LYS A 66 0.08 11.75 1.64
CA LYS A 66 -0.66 13.00 1.91
C LYS A 66 -0.87 13.10 3.42
N GLU A 67 -0.48 14.21 4.02
CA GLU A 67 -0.86 14.51 5.39
C GLU A 67 -2.36 14.79 5.41
N ASP A 68 -3.12 13.99 6.16
CA ASP A 68 -4.49 14.35 6.49
C ASP A 68 -4.39 15.55 7.44
N HIS A 69 -4.55 16.77 6.89
CA HIS A 69 -4.77 17.96 7.71
C HIS A 69 -6.19 17.85 8.30
N THR A 70 -6.31 17.26 9.48
CA THR A 70 -7.52 17.31 10.31
C THR A 70 -7.12 17.63 11.74
#